data_AF-A0A1U7GFR2-F1
#
_entry.id   AF-A0A1U7GFR2-F1
#
_cell.length_a   1.000
_cell.length_b   1.000
_cell.length_c   1.000
_cell.angle_alpha   90.00
_cell.angle_beta   90.00
_cell.angle_gamma   90.00
#
_symmetry.space_group_name_H-M   'P 1'
#
loop_
_entity.id
_entity.type
_entity.pdbx_description
1 polymer ?
#
loop_
_entity_poly.entity_id
_entity_poly.type
_entity_poly.pdbx_seq_one_letter_code
_entity_poly.pdbx_strand_id
1 'polypeptide(L)'
;MPPTPSRDVEAELEALDARLNELLPPRYQHCYNDVPPTSMGSAKLKYDEDGRVAWGEIWTTYCDLAMAGGPPHRGKLLEPPPAEEVESDPARHAEVVAELDRAIGLTTGAATVPGYAPGWLGIPCAAADEAAWLQFAVTAENVSARRRGTTLQLPAGPGFRPEKEIKNVVVALSKSLHYWDGHLTDAQQKLAEHESWDPATAAEAAADPAAHAEATAAIEDAARAVGLPISPRRYAGWIGVETADEEAAVWLLRAILVGRVPARREEEVLYLPVVAGRGPRVAEVFRDAWGLWTAHSNRRPAWRPSGRRG
;
A
#
# COMPACT_ATOMS: atom_id res chain seq x y z
N MET A 1 21.88 4.03 -37.57
CA MET A 1 21.11 3.46 -36.44
C MET A 1 19.79 2.96 -37.00
N PRO A 2 19.40 1.69 -36.77
CA PRO A 2 18.05 1.26 -37.08
C PRO A 2 17.05 2.11 -36.29
N PRO A 3 15.90 2.51 -36.89
CA PRO A 3 14.86 3.20 -36.15
C PRO A 3 14.40 2.30 -35.00
N THR A 4 14.40 2.83 -33.79
CA THR A 4 13.77 2.18 -32.64
C THR A 4 12.33 1.87 -33.03
N PRO A 5 11.86 0.60 -32.94
CA PRO A 5 10.48 0.29 -33.27
C PRO A 5 9.55 1.17 -32.45
N SER A 6 8.56 1.77 -33.11
CA SER A 6 7.52 2.55 -32.44
C SER A 6 6.80 1.65 -31.43
N ARG A 7 6.62 2.13 -30.19
CA ARG A 7 5.91 1.38 -29.14
C ARG A 7 4.48 1.10 -29.61
N ASP A 8 4.07 -0.17 -29.51
CA ASP A 8 2.68 -0.56 -29.66
C ASP A 8 1.94 -0.34 -28.34
N VAL A 9 1.54 0.91 -28.11
CA VAL A 9 0.89 1.34 -26.87
C VAL A 9 -0.42 0.58 -26.61
N GLU A 10 -1.15 0.16 -27.65
CA GLU A 10 -2.42 -0.54 -27.47
C GLU A 10 -2.17 -1.95 -26.91
N ALA A 11 -1.23 -2.68 -27.50
CA ALA A 11 -0.80 -3.97 -26.96
C ALA A 11 -0.22 -3.86 -25.53
N GLU A 12 0.51 -2.78 -25.23
CA GLU A 12 1.05 -2.56 -23.89
C GLU A 12 -0.03 -2.24 -22.84
N LEU A 13 -1.09 -1.50 -23.22
CA LEU A 13 -2.25 -1.26 -22.36
C LEU A 13 -3.06 -2.54 -22.14
N GLU A 14 -3.25 -3.37 -23.17
CA GLU A 14 -3.89 -4.67 -23.03
C GLU A 14 -3.08 -5.61 -22.12
N ALA A 15 -1.76 -5.62 -22.25
CA ALA A 15 -0.87 -6.38 -21.37
C ALA A 15 -0.86 -5.82 -19.92
N LEU A 16 -1.07 -4.51 -19.74
CA LEU A 16 -1.27 -3.92 -18.42
C LEU A 16 -2.59 -4.41 -17.80
N ASP A 17 -3.66 -4.41 -18.57
CA ASP A 17 -4.99 -4.88 -18.15
C ASP A 17 -4.97 -6.35 -17.74
N ALA A 18 -4.32 -7.21 -18.53
CA ALA A 18 -4.17 -8.62 -18.19
C ALA A 18 -3.45 -8.83 -16.84
N ARG A 19 -2.37 -8.07 -16.58
CA ARG A 19 -1.63 -8.15 -15.31
C ARG A 19 -2.42 -7.57 -14.14
N LEU A 20 -3.26 -6.58 -14.36
CA LEU A 20 -4.16 -6.06 -13.33
C LEU A 20 -5.22 -7.08 -12.98
N ASN A 21 -5.75 -7.78 -13.97
CA ASN A 21 -6.70 -8.86 -13.77
C ASN A 21 -6.08 -10.04 -13.01
N GLU A 22 -4.77 -10.26 -13.12
CA GLU A 22 -4.02 -11.24 -12.32
C GLU A 22 -3.80 -10.81 -10.86
N LEU A 23 -3.75 -9.51 -10.58
CA LEU A 23 -3.44 -8.99 -9.24
C LEU A 23 -4.69 -8.67 -8.40
N LEU A 24 -5.74 -8.16 -9.06
CA LEU A 24 -6.93 -7.62 -8.41
C LEU A 24 -8.10 -8.60 -8.46
N PRO A 25 -8.97 -8.60 -7.41
CA PRO A 25 -10.21 -9.35 -7.44
C PRO A 25 -11.02 -9.18 -8.74
N PRO A 26 -11.73 -10.23 -9.21
CA PRO A 26 -12.48 -10.19 -10.47
C PRO A 26 -13.44 -9.00 -10.61
N ARG A 27 -14.05 -8.55 -9.50
CA ARG A 27 -14.96 -7.40 -9.49
C ARG A 27 -14.30 -6.06 -9.86
N TYR A 28 -12.97 -5.99 -9.83
CA TYR A 28 -12.21 -4.80 -10.17
C TYR A 28 -11.59 -4.83 -11.56
N GLN A 29 -11.85 -5.90 -12.31
CA GLN A 29 -11.39 -6.06 -13.68
C GLN A 29 -12.22 -5.15 -14.58
N HIS A 30 -11.55 -4.42 -15.47
CA HIS A 30 -12.16 -3.51 -16.46
C HIS A 30 -12.95 -2.30 -15.90
N CYS A 31 -12.96 -2.04 -14.59
CA CYS A 31 -13.70 -0.93 -13.97
C CYS A 31 -12.78 0.20 -13.49
N TYR A 32 -11.83 0.58 -14.35
CA TYR A 32 -10.74 1.52 -14.05
C TYR A 32 -11.15 2.83 -13.40
N ASN A 33 -12.33 3.33 -13.77
CA ASN A 33 -12.80 4.67 -13.44
C ASN A 33 -14.03 4.65 -12.51
N ASP A 34 -14.47 3.44 -12.12
CA ASP A 34 -15.76 3.24 -11.46
C ASP A 34 -15.63 3.04 -9.95
N VAL A 35 -14.39 2.99 -9.43
CA VAL A 35 -14.13 2.87 -7.99
C VAL A 35 -13.91 4.28 -7.43
N PRO A 36 -14.86 4.84 -6.67
CA PRO A 36 -14.72 6.18 -6.13
C PRO A 36 -13.62 6.18 -5.05
N PRO A 37 -12.67 7.12 -5.10
CA PRO A 37 -11.59 7.18 -4.12
C PRO A 37 -12.04 7.86 -2.81
N THR A 38 -13.31 8.21 -2.69
CA THR A 38 -13.86 8.94 -1.54
C THR A 38 -14.19 8.00 -0.37
N SER A 39 -13.71 8.35 0.82
CA SER A 39 -13.99 7.61 2.06
C SER A 39 -15.42 7.78 2.55
N MET A 40 -16.03 6.69 3.03
CA MET A 40 -17.33 6.72 3.74
C MET A 40 -17.20 7.10 5.24
N GLY A 41 -15.97 7.38 5.72
CA GLY A 41 -15.69 7.65 7.12
C GLY A 41 -15.45 6.36 7.93
N SER A 42 -14.79 6.49 9.09
CA SER A 42 -14.44 5.34 9.94
C SER A 42 -15.52 5.05 10.99
N ALA A 43 -15.88 3.78 11.19
CA ALA A 43 -16.84 3.36 12.22
C ALA A 43 -16.39 3.77 13.63
N LYS A 44 -17.29 4.20 14.50
CA LYS A 44 -16.93 4.50 15.91
C LYS A 44 -16.60 3.20 16.66
N LEU A 45 -15.71 3.29 17.64
CA LEU A 45 -15.44 2.14 18.53
C LEU A 45 -16.70 1.82 19.33
N LYS A 46 -16.92 0.51 19.52
CA LYS A 46 -17.87 -0.04 20.49
C LYS A 46 -17.07 -0.63 21.64
N TYR A 47 -17.66 -0.64 22.83
CA TYR A 47 -17.03 -1.17 24.03
C TYR A 47 -17.92 -2.25 24.64
N ASP A 48 -17.28 -3.31 25.15
CA ASP A 48 -17.94 -4.41 25.86
C ASP A 48 -18.23 -4.04 27.32
N GLU A 49 -18.82 -4.98 28.06
CA GLU A 49 -19.18 -4.80 29.48
C GLU A 49 -17.96 -4.55 30.38
N ASP A 50 -16.77 -5.01 29.96
CA ASP A 50 -15.49 -4.79 30.66
C ASP A 50 -14.85 -3.44 30.30
N GLY A 51 -15.51 -2.63 29.45
CA GLY A 51 -14.99 -1.35 28.97
C GLY A 51 -13.84 -1.48 27.97
N ARG A 52 -13.61 -2.67 27.41
CA ARG A 52 -12.63 -2.92 26.35
C ARG A 52 -13.28 -2.74 25.00
N VAL A 53 -12.47 -2.51 23.97
CA VAL A 53 -12.99 -2.35 22.61
C VAL A 53 -13.55 -3.69 22.12
N ALA A 54 -14.82 -3.70 21.71
CA ALA A 54 -15.53 -4.86 21.19
C ALA A 54 -15.17 -5.09 19.71
N TRP A 55 -13.91 -5.44 19.44
CA TRP A 55 -13.36 -5.52 18.07
C TRP A 55 -14.21 -6.37 17.12
N GLY A 56 -14.72 -7.53 17.57
CA GLY A 56 -15.57 -8.39 16.73
C GLY A 56 -16.93 -7.80 16.33
N GLU A 57 -17.35 -6.67 16.91
CA GLU A 57 -18.68 -6.07 16.70
C GLU A 57 -18.65 -4.70 15.99
N ILE A 58 -17.45 -4.18 15.69
CA ILE A 58 -17.28 -2.85 15.08
C ILE A 58 -17.52 -2.91 13.56
N TRP A 59 -17.25 -4.06 12.95
CA TRP A 59 -17.17 -4.21 11.50
C TRP A 59 -18.54 -4.53 10.90
N THR A 60 -18.93 -3.78 9.87
CA THR A 60 -20.18 -4.01 9.13
C THR A 60 -19.90 -4.22 7.65
N THR A 61 -19.12 -3.32 7.05
CA THR A 61 -18.70 -3.35 5.65
C THR A 61 -17.31 -2.72 5.52
N TYR A 62 -16.61 -3.04 4.43
CA TYR A 62 -15.35 -2.39 4.06
C TYR A 62 -15.55 -1.54 2.80
N CYS A 63 -14.78 -0.46 2.69
CA CYS A 63 -14.64 0.26 1.42
C CYS A 63 -13.93 -0.61 0.38
N ASP A 64 -13.92 -0.16 -0.87
CA ASP A 64 -13.10 -0.76 -1.91
C ASP A 64 -11.61 -0.74 -1.54
N LEU A 65 -10.89 -1.77 -1.96
CA LEU A 65 -9.47 -1.94 -1.68
C LEU A 65 -8.64 -0.79 -2.27
N ALA A 66 -7.69 -0.24 -1.51
CA ALA A 66 -6.90 0.90 -1.97
C ALA A 66 -6.06 0.57 -3.21
N MET A 67 -5.47 -0.64 -3.28
CA MET A 67 -4.80 -1.11 -4.50
C MET A 67 -5.75 -1.31 -5.69
N ALA A 68 -7.06 -1.42 -5.44
CA ALA A 68 -8.10 -1.39 -6.45
C ALA A 68 -8.68 0.02 -6.64
N GLY A 69 -8.00 1.08 -6.23
CA GLY A 69 -8.41 2.48 -6.42
C GLY A 69 -9.40 3.04 -5.40
N GLY A 70 -9.83 2.25 -4.41
CA GLY A 70 -10.61 2.77 -3.29
C GLY A 70 -9.82 3.77 -2.42
N PRO A 71 -10.48 4.43 -1.47
CA PRO A 71 -9.80 5.24 -0.46
C PRO A 71 -8.87 4.37 0.40
N PRO A 72 -7.62 4.77 0.66
CA PRO A 72 -6.85 4.18 1.73
C PRO A 72 -7.57 4.42 3.05
N HIS A 73 -7.55 3.42 3.94
CA HIS A 73 -8.16 3.57 5.26
C HIS A 73 -7.60 4.77 6.04
N ARG A 74 -6.29 5.01 5.89
CA ARG A 74 -5.58 6.11 6.52
C ARG A 74 -5.09 7.10 5.47
N GLY A 75 -5.29 8.40 5.71
CA GLY A 75 -4.80 9.45 4.79
C GLY A 75 -3.30 9.72 4.86
N LYS A 76 -2.57 9.13 5.81
CA LYS A 76 -1.13 9.34 6.04
C LYS A 76 -0.48 8.02 6.37
N LEU A 77 0.75 7.75 5.92
CA LEU A 77 1.45 6.52 6.29
C LEU A 77 1.54 6.33 7.82
N LEU A 78 1.22 5.14 8.31
CA LEU A 78 1.54 4.70 9.67
C LEU A 78 2.86 3.92 9.64
N GLU A 79 3.92 4.55 10.13
CA GLU A 79 5.25 3.96 10.23
C GLU A 79 5.44 3.22 11.57
N PRO A 80 6.34 2.23 11.63
CA PRO A 80 6.81 1.71 12.91
C PRO A 80 7.48 2.84 13.72
N PRO A 81 7.39 2.84 15.06
CA PRO A 81 8.19 3.74 15.87
C PRO A 81 9.70 3.39 15.75
N PRO A 82 10.61 4.32 16.07
CA PRO A 82 12.02 4.01 16.27
C PRO A 82 12.21 2.95 17.37
N ALA A 83 13.23 2.09 17.23
CA ALA A 83 13.52 1.05 18.22
C ALA A 83 13.77 1.64 19.63
N GLU A 84 14.45 2.78 19.69
CA GLU A 84 14.74 3.52 20.93
C GLU A 84 13.46 3.92 21.69
N GLU A 85 12.39 4.30 20.98
CA GLU A 85 11.10 4.62 21.60
C GLU A 85 10.47 3.37 22.25
N VAL A 86 10.54 2.24 21.54
CA VAL A 86 10.01 0.96 22.03
C VAL A 86 10.80 0.47 23.24
N GLU A 87 12.12 0.60 23.21
CA GLU A 87 13.01 0.23 24.30
C GLU A 87 12.86 1.14 25.53
N SER A 88 12.43 2.39 25.33
CA SER A 88 12.19 3.33 26.42
C SER A 88 10.93 3.02 27.24
N ASP A 89 9.96 2.30 26.67
CA ASP A 89 8.72 1.89 27.36
C ASP A 89 8.27 0.47 26.97
N PRO A 90 9.01 -0.56 27.42
CA PRO A 90 8.75 -1.95 27.04
C PRO A 90 7.43 -2.49 27.63
N ALA A 91 7.01 -1.96 28.79
CA ALA A 91 5.76 -2.36 29.43
C ALA A 91 4.56 -1.88 28.60
N ARG A 92 4.56 -0.61 28.20
CA ARG A 92 3.49 -0.07 27.34
C ARG A 92 3.49 -0.73 25.96
N HIS A 93 4.66 -1.00 25.40
CA HIS A 93 4.75 -1.73 24.14
C HIS A 93 4.11 -3.12 24.25
N ALA A 94 4.37 -3.87 25.33
CA ALA A 94 3.75 -5.17 25.58
C ALA A 94 2.22 -5.08 25.69
N GLU A 95 1.68 -4.04 26.34
CA GLU A 95 0.23 -3.79 26.39
C GLU A 95 -0.38 -3.55 25.00
N VAL A 96 0.29 -2.74 24.17
CA VAL A 96 -0.15 -2.47 22.79
C VAL A 96 -0.11 -3.74 21.94
N VAL A 97 0.96 -4.53 22.04
CA VAL A 97 1.10 -5.80 21.33
C VAL A 97 -0.01 -6.77 21.74
N ALA A 98 -0.31 -6.89 23.04
CA ALA A 98 -1.40 -7.72 23.52
C ALA A 98 -2.77 -7.25 23.02
N GLU A 99 -2.99 -5.94 22.94
CA GLU A 99 -4.24 -5.40 22.41
C GLU A 99 -4.35 -5.59 20.88
N LEU A 100 -3.26 -5.46 20.13
CA LEU A 100 -3.22 -5.77 18.70
C LEU A 100 -3.50 -7.25 18.45
N ASP A 101 -2.87 -8.16 19.21
CA ASP A 101 -3.13 -9.60 19.12
C ASP A 101 -4.61 -9.91 19.36
N ARG A 102 -5.19 -9.36 20.45
CA ARG A 102 -6.62 -9.50 20.74
C ARG A 102 -7.50 -8.94 19.62
N ALA A 103 -7.19 -7.73 19.14
CA ALA A 103 -8.00 -7.06 18.12
C ALA A 103 -7.99 -7.79 16.78
N ILE A 104 -6.82 -8.25 16.36
CA ILE A 104 -6.63 -9.03 15.13
C ILE A 104 -7.33 -10.37 15.26
N GLY A 105 -7.13 -11.09 16.37
CA GLY A 105 -7.78 -12.37 16.63
C GLY A 105 -9.31 -12.29 16.63
N LEU A 106 -9.89 -11.29 17.32
CA LEU A 106 -11.35 -11.11 17.36
C LEU A 106 -11.95 -10.66 16.02
N THR A 107 -11.17 -9.98 15.18
CA THR A 107 -11.65 -9.44 13.91
C THR A 107 -11.49 -10.42 12.75
N THR A 108 -10.40 -11.18 12.74
CA THR A 108 -9.97 -11.97 11.58
C THR A 108 -9.78 -13.45 11.89
N GLY A 109 -9.69 -13.82 13.18
CA GLY A 109 -9.27 -15.16 13.59
C GLY A 109 -7.77 -15.44 13.43
N ALA A 110 -6.98 -14.50 12.88
CA ALA A 110 -5.55 -14.67 12.72
C ALA A 110 -4.82 -14.57 14.07
N ALA A 111 -3.78 -15.40 14.24
CA ALA A 111 -2.86 -15.32 15.35
C ALA A 111 -1.73 -14.31 15.06
N THR A 112 -1.09 -13.80 16.11
CA THR A 112 0.12 -12.99 15.98
C THR A 112 1.34 -13.71 16.56
N VAL A 113 2.52 -13.30 16.10
CA VAL A 113 3.82 -13.76 16.58
C VAL A 113 4.71 -12.55 16.87
N PRO A 114 5.77 -12.69 17.69
CA PRO A 114 6.70 -11.60 17.91
C PRO A 114 7.24 -11.02 16.59
N GLY A 115 7.36 -9.69 16.54
CA GLY A 115 7.96 -9.01 15.40
C GLY A 115 9.45 -9.32 15.26
N TYR A 116 9.98 -9.08 14.06
CA TYR A 116 11.39 -9.33 13.76
C TYR A 116 12.36 -8.33 14.42
N ALA A 117 11.86 -7.19 14.87
CA ALA A 117 12.59 -6.10 15.51
C ALA A 117 11.64 -5.29 16.42
N PRO A 118 12.15 -4.47 17.35
CA PRO A 118 11.32 -3.55 18.12
C PRO A 118 10.45 -2.68 17.22
N GLY A 119 9.19 -2.47 17.61
CA GLY A 119 8.24 -1.66 16.84
C GLY A 119 7.42 -2.45 15.82
N TRP A 120 7.59 -3.77 15.76
CA TRP A 120 6.92 -4.65 14.81
C TRP A 120 6.16 -5.79 15.50
N LEU A 121 5.11 -6.24 14.84
CA LEU A 121 4.30 -7.41 15.17
C LEU A 121 4.20 -8.31 13.93
N GLY A 122 4.40 -9.62 14.11
CA GLY A 122 4.33 -10.59 13.03
C GLY A 122 2.95 -11.22 12.89
N ILE A 123 2.49 -11.41 11.66
CA ILE A 123 1.28 -12.14 11.28
C ILE A 123 1.72 -13.33 10.41
N PRO A 124 1.57 -14.57 10.89
CA PRO A 124 1.86 -15.74 10.08
C PRO A 124 0.87 -15.84 8.92
N CYS A 125 1.38 -15.97 7.70
CA CYS A 125 0.60 -16.28 6.50
C CYS A 125 0.75 -17.76 6.15
N ALA A 126 -0.26 -18.32 5.48
CA ALA A 126 -0.25 -19.71 5.03
C ALA A 126 0.80 -19.98 3.94
N ALA A 127 1.13 -18.96 3.14
CA ALA A 127 2.13 -19.04 2.08
C ALA A 127 2.92 -17.73 1.93
N ALA A 128 4.07 -17.83 1.25
CA ALA A 128 4.85 -16.64 0.87
C ALA A 128 4.04 -15.72 -0.06
N ASP A 129 3.15 -16.30 -0.86
CA ASP A 129 2.35 -15.58 -1.83
C ASP A 129 1.32 -14.68 -1.16
N GLU A 130 0.67 -15.20 -0.12
CA GLU A 130 -0.23 -14.43 0.75
C GLU A 130 0.53 -13.29 1.43
N ALA A 131 1.68 -13.58 2.05
CA ALA A 131 2.47 -12.55 2.72
C ALA A 131 2.90 -11.43 1.77
N ALA A 132 3.26 -11.77 0.53
CA ALA A 132 3.61 -10.78 -0.49
C ALA A 132 2.39 -9.95 -0.91
N TRP A 133 1.26 -10.58 -1.26
CA TRP A 133 0.06 -9.86 -1.66
C TRP A 133 -0.48 -8.95 -0.53
N LEU A 134 -0.52 -9.45 0.71
CA LEU A 134 -0.92 -8.67 1.88
C LEU A 134 0.02 -7.48 2.12
N GLN A 135 1.33 -7.63 1.84
CA GLN A 135 2.26 -6.51 1.93
C GLN A 135 1.85 -5.37 0.98
N PHE A 136 1.54 -5.67 -0.28
CA PHE A 136 1.07 -4.67 -1.25
C PHE A 136 -0.25 -4.04 -0.81
N ALA A 137 -1.22 -4.88 -0.41
CA ALA A 137 -2.55 -4.43 -0.02
C ALA A 137 -2.50 -3.50 1.22
N VAL A 138 -1.84 -3.93 2.30
CA VAL A 138 -1.73 -3.15 3.54
C VAL A 138 -0.92 -1.86 3.32
N THR A 139 0.13 -1.91 2.51
CA THR A 139 0.92 -0.72 2.16
C THR A 139 0.07 0.31 1.39
N ALA A 140 -0.75 -0.15 0.45
CA ALA A 140 -1.67 0.72 -0.29
C ALA A 140 -2.73 1.36 0.64
N GLU A 141 -3.08 0.73 1.76
CA GLU A 141 -3.95 1.29 2.81
C GLU A 141 -3.23 2.30 3.73
N ASN A 142 -1.98 2.67 3.42
CA ASN A 142 -1.10 3.56 4.18
C ASN A 142 -0.74 3.04 5.58
N VAL A 143 -0.54 1.73 5.72
CA VAL A 143 0.11 1.12 6.89
C VAL A 143 1.40 0.44 6.42
N SER A 144 2.52 0.74 7.08
CA SER A 144 3.79 0.09 6.72
C SER A 144 3.68 -1.43 6.87
N ALA A 145 4.12 -2.16 5.85
CA ALA A 145 4.16 -3.62 5.88
C ALA A 145 5.50 -4.12 5.34
N ARG A 146 6.09 -5.09 6.03
CA ARG A 146 7.31 -5.80 5.62
C ARG A 146 7.09 -7.29 5.61
N ARG A 147 7.96 -8.03 4.93
CA ARG A 147 7.85 -9.49 4.83
C ARG A 147 9.10 -10.19 5.34
N ARG A 148 8.92 -11.23 6.16
CA ARG A 148 9.98 -12.12 6.63
C ARG A 148 9.57 -13.54 6.28
N GLY A 149 9.91 -13.98 5.06
CA GLY A 149 9.45 -15.25 4.52
C GLY A 149 7.92 -15.26 4.37
N THR A 150 7.26 -16.09 5.18
CA THR A 150 5.80 -16.23 5.24
C THR A 150 5.17 -15.40 6.37
N THR A 151 5.92 -14.52 7.03
CA THR A 151 5.39 -13.66 8.10
C THR A 151 5.31 -12.21 7.63
N LEU A 152 4.10 -11.65 7.61
CA LEU A 152 3.87 -10.22 7.41
C LEU A 152 4.21 -9.47 8.70
N GLN A 153 4.88 -8.33 8.60
CA GLN A 153 5.30 -7.52 9.74
C GLN A 153 4.57 -6.19 9.68
N LEU A 154 3.86 -5.86 10.76
CA LEU A 154 3.04 -4.65 10.91
C LEU A 154 3.55 -3.80 12.08
N PRO A 155 3.36 -2.49 12.07
CA PRO A 155 3.88 -1.61 13.10
C PRO A 155 3.11 -1.80 14.43
N ALA A 156 3.85 -1.77 15.53
CA ALA A 156 3.32 -1.85 16.88
C ALA A 156 4.19 -0.99 17.81
N GLY A 157 3.70 0.19 18.19
CA GLY A 157 4.45 1.12 19.05
C GLY A 157 3.80 1.39 20.39
N PRO A 158 4.57 1.69 21.45
CA PRO A 158 4.01 1.98 22.78
C PRO A 158 3.01 3.16 22.76
N GLY A 159 3.21 4.12 21.86
CA GLY A 159 2.29 5.26 21.67
C GLY A 159 0.98 4.94 20.93
N PHE A 160 0.76 3.70 20.46
CA PHE A 160 -0.41 3.37 19.66
C PHE A 160 -1.68 3.35 20.52
N ARG A 161 -2.74 3.97 20.00
CA ARG A 161 -4.04 4.06 20.69
C ARG A 161 -5.11 3.21 20.00
N PRO A 162 -6.06 2.63 20.74
CA PRO A 162 -7.17 1.86 20.19
C PRO A 162 -7.94 2.60 19.10
N GLU A 163 -8.34 3.85 19.34
CA GLU A 163 -9.17 4.64 18.43
C GLU A 163 -8.43 5.17 17.20
N LYS A 164 -7.11 4.98 17.13
CA LYS A 164 -6.26 5.47 16.05
C LYS A 164 -5.34 4.38 15.53
N GLU A 165 -4.10 4.32 16.01
CA GLU A 165 -3.04 3.54 15.38
C GLU A 165 -3.36 2.03 15.37
N ILE A 166 -3.89 1.48 16.48
CA ILE A 166 -4.29 0.06 16.56
C ILE A 166 -5.41 -0.24 15.57
N LYS A 167 -6.48 0.56 15.58
CA LYS A 167 -7.59 0.41 14.62
C LYS A 167 -7.11 0.47 13.17
N ASN A 168 -6.17 1.36 12.84
CA ASN A 168 -5.66 1.46 11.47
C ASN A 168 -4.97 0.17 11.02
N VAL A 169 -4.14 -0.43 11.89
CA VAL A 169 -3.49 -1.71 11.62
C VAL A 169 -4.52 -2.82 11.44
N VAL A 170 -5.48 -2.92 12.37
CA VAL A 170 -6.51 -3.96 12.35
C VAL A 170 -7.40 -3.84 11.11
N VAL A 171 -7.84 -2.64 10.75
CA VAL A 171 -8.68 -2.43 9.55
C VAL A 171 -7.92 -2.73 8.27
N ALA A 172 -6.69 -2.24 8.13
CA ALA A 172 -5.90 -2.48 6.91
C ALA A 172 -5.65 -3.99 6.72
N LEU A 173 -5.27 -4.70 7.78
CA LEU A 173 -5.06 -6.15 7.74
C LEU A 173 -6.36 -6.90 7.46
N SER A 174 -7.42 -6.62 8.24
CA SER A 174 -8.71 -7.30 8.13
C SER A 174 -9.33 -7.11 6.75
N LYS A 175 -9.28 -5.89 6.21
CA LYS A 175 -9.72 -5.59 4.85
C LYS A 175 -8.92 -6.41 3.85
N SER A 176 -7.60 -6.42 3.96
CA SER A 176 -6.72 -7.16 3.03
C SER A 176 -7.00 -8.67 3.07
N LEU A 177 -7.09 -9.27 4.26
CA LEU A 177 -7.43 -10.69 4.44
C LEU A 177 -8.82 -11.02 3.85
N HIS A 178 -9.82 -10.16 4.07
CA HIS A 178 -11.16 -10.35 3.49
C HIS A 178 -11.12 -10.46 1.96
N TYR A 179 -10.31 -9.62 1.28
CA TYR A 179 -10.14 -9.71 -0.16
C TYR A 179 -9.34 -10.92 -0.59
N TRP A 180 -8.27 -11.26 0.14
CA TRP A 180 -7.47 -12.45 -0.12
C TRP A 180 -8.33 -13.72 -0.09
N ASP A 181 -9.05 -13.95 1.01
CA ASP A 181 -9.83 -15.17 1.23
C ASP A 181 -11.14 -15.22 0.42
N GLY A 182 -11.80 -14.07 0.27
CA GLY A 182 -13.17 -14.01 -0.22
C GLY A 182 -13.33 -13.57 -1.67
N HIS A 183 -12.30 -12.95 -2.26
CA HIS A 183 -12.45 -12.28 -3.56
C HIS A 183 -11.35 -12.60 -4.57
N LEU A 184 -10.21 -13.17 -4.16
CA LEU A 184 -9.22 -13.67 -5.12
C LEU A 184 -9.53 -15.11 -5.53
N THR A 185 -9.21 -15.43 -6.78
CA THR A 185 -9.21 -16.81 -7.27
C THR A 185 -7.92 -17.53 -6.88
N ASP A 186 -7.94 -18.87 -6.87
CA ASP A 186 -6.76 -19.70 -6.60
C ASP A 186 -5.56 -19.38 -7.49
N ALA A 187 -5.80 -18.95 -8.74
CA ALA A 187 -4.73 -18.56 -9.65
C ALA A 187 -4.06 -17.24 -9.18
N GLN A 188 -4.87 -16.26 -8.80
CA GLN A 188 -4.40 -14.95 -8.31
C GLN A 188 -3.65 -15.08 -6.98
N GLN A 189 -4.06 -16.02 -6.12
CA GLN A 189 -3.35 -16.32 -4.87
C GLN A 189 -1.98 -17.00 -5.08
N LYS A 190 -1.64 -17.46 -6.29
CA LYS A 190 -0.34 -18.09 -6.61
C LYS A 190 0.59 -17.20 -7.43
N LEU A 191 0.14 -15.99 -7.72
CA LEU A 191 0.82 -15.07 -8.63
C LEU A 191 1.79 -14.15 -7.90
N ALA A 192 2.09 -14.34 -6.62
CA ALA A 192 2.88 -13.35 -5.89
C ALA A 192 4.38 -13.40 -6.20
N GLU A 193 5.02 -12.25 -6.04
CA GLU A 193 6.45 -12.08 -6.25
C GLU A 193 7.23 -12.57 -5.02
N HIS A 194 8.29 -13.35 -5.23
CA HIS A 194 9.17 -13.79 -4.15
C HIS A 194 10.14 -12.70 -3.67
N GLU A 195 10.30 -11.65 -4.47
CA GLU A 195 11.21 -10.56 -4.18
C GLU A 195 10.71 -9.71 -3.00
N SER A 196 11.62 -9.36 -2.09
CA SER A 196 11.28 -8.58 -0.90
C SER A 196 11.43 -7.10 -1.21
N TRP A 197 10.36 -6.35 -1.01
CA TRP A 197 10.37 -4.90 -1.09
C TRP A 197 10.22 -4.31 0.31
N ASP A 198 11.33 -3.86 0.89
CA ASP A 198 11.31 -3.20 2.20
C ASP A 198 11.74 -1.75 2.02
N PRO A 199 10.77 -0.82 1.83
CA PRO A 199 11.05 0.62 1.86
C PRO A 199 11.83 0.98 3.12
N ALA A 200 12.93 1.73 2.96
CA ALA A 200 13.87 2.00 4.05
C ALA A 200 13.17 2.64 5.27
N THR A 201 13.47 2.16 6.47
CA THR A 201 13.19 2.91 7.70
C THR A 201 14.15 4.10 7.80
N ALA A 202 13.85 5.05 8.69
CA ALA A 202 14.77 6.14 9.00
C ALA A 202 16.15 5.62 9.47
N ALA A 203 16.17 4.55 10.27
CA ALA A 203 17.40 3.94 10.75
C ALA A 203 18.22 3.29 9.63
N GLU A 204 17.58 2.55 8.72
CA GLU A 204 18.27 1.94 7.57
C GLU A 204 18.79 2.99 6.58
N ALA A 205 18.01 4.05 6.33
CA ALA A 205 18.44 5.17 5.50
C ALA A 205 19.66 5.89 6.10
N ALA A 206 19.70 6.03 7.44
CA ALA A 206 20.85 6.61 8.14
C ALA A 206 22.07 5.68 8.17
N ALA A 207 21.87 4.36 8.15
CA ALA A 207 22.93 3.36 8.17
C ALA A 207 23.70 3.27 6.84
N ASP A 208 23.01 3.48 5.71
CA ASP A 208 23.63 3.57 4.38
C ASP A 208 23.09 4.78 3.59
N PRO A 209 23.54 6.00 3.94
CA PRO A 209 23.03 7.22 3.33
C PRO A 209 23.41 7.33 1.85
N ALA A 210 24.50 6.70 1.41
CA ALA A 210 24.94 6.74 0.02
C ALA A 210 24.00 5.92 -0.87
N ALA A 211 23.73 4.67 -0.51
CA ALA A 211 22.80 3.83 -1.27
C ALA A 211 21.36 4.37 -1.22
N HIS A 212 20.96 4.96 -0.09
CA HIS A 212 19.67 5.64 0.05
C HIS A 212 19.55 6.87 -0.86
N ALA A 213 20.58 7.72 -0.89
CA ALA A 213 20.62 8.90 -1.75
C ALA A 213 20.65 8.53 -3.24
N GLU A 214 21.39 7.48 -3.63
CA GLU A 214 21.39 6.97 -5.00
C GLU A 214 20.00 6.49 -5.44
N ALA A 215 19.34 5.68 -4.59
CA ALA A 215 18.00 5.19 -4.88
C ALA A 215 16.98 6.33 -4.98
N THR A 216 17.08 7.31 -4.07
CA THR A 216 16.25 8.52 -4.07
C THR A 216 16.46 9.33 -5.35
N ALA A 217 17.71 9.61 -5.73
CA ALA A 217 18.04 10.41 -6.90
C ALA A 217 17.49 9.77 -8.19
N ALA A 218 17.62 8.45 -8.35
CA ALA A 218 17.08 7.75 -9.53
C ALA A 218 15.56 7.93 -9.69
N ILE A 219 14.81 7.88 -8.59
CA ILE A 219 13.35 8.06 -8.59
C ILE A 219 13.00 9.53 -8.86
N GLU A 220 13.67 10.47 -8.19
CA GLU A 220 13.40 11.89 -8.39
C GLU A 220 13.74 12.36 -9.81
N ASP A 221 14.85 11.86 -10.37
CA ASP A 221 15.24 12.16 -11.76
C ASP A 221 14.22 11.61 -12.75
N ALA A 222 13.64 10.45 -12.49
CA ALA A 222 12.56 9.90 -13.30
C ALA A 222 11.31 10.78 -13.29
N ALA A 223 10.90 11.27 -12.12
CA ALA A 223 9.79 12.21 -11.98
C ALA A 223 10.07 13.55 -12.68
N ARG A 224 11.27 14.13 -12.48
CA ARG A 224 11.70 15.36 -13.16
C ARG A 224 11.74 15.20 -14.68
N ALA A 225 12.22 14.06 -15.18
CA ALA A 225 12.30 13.77 -16.61
C ALA A 225 10.92 13.74 -17.30
N VAL A 226 9.86 13.40 -16.56
CA VAL A 226 8.48 13.42 -17.06
C VAL A 226 7.70 14.68 -16.67
N GLY A 227 8.37 15.66 -16.04
CA GLY A 227 7.80 16.96 -15.69
C GLY A 227 6.89 16.97 -14.47
N LEU A 228 6.97 15.95 -13.60
CA LEU A 228 6.14 15.89 -12.39
C LEU A 228 6.87 16.44 -11.15
N PRO A 229 6.18 17.22 -10.29
CA PRO A 229 6.77 17.73 -9.05
C PRO A 229 7.02 16.60 -8.05
N ILE A 230 8.06 16.79 -7.23
CA ILE A 230 8.27 15.99 -6.02
C ILE A 230 7.54 16.64 -4.86
N SER A 231 6.66 15.89 -4.20
CA SER A 231 5.92 16.37 -3.03
C SER A 231 6.90 16.82 -1.94
N PRO A 232 6.66 17.94 -1.25
CA PRO A 232 7.51 18.40 -0.15
C PRO A 232 7.51 17.43 1.04
N ARG A 233 6.49 16.58 1.16
CA ARG A 233 6.37 15.64 2.27
C ARG A 233 7.27 14.44 2.08
N ARG A 234 8.18 14.23 3.03
CA ARG A 234 9.20 13.17 3.02
C ARG A 234 8.87 12.05 4.01
N TYR A 235 9.14 10.83 3.58
CA TYR A 235 9.29 9.66 4.44
C TYR A 235 10.62 9.01 4.09
N ALA A 236 11.29 8.37 5.06
CA ALA A 236 12.59 7.77 4.80
C ALA A 236 12.53 6.75 3.65
N GLY A 237 11.48 5.93 3.62
CA GLY A 237 11.30 4.90 2.61
C GLY A 237 10.49 5.33 1.38
N TRP A 238 10.08 6.59 1.25
CA TRP A 238 9.14 6.96 0.18
C TRP A 238 9.38 8.35 -0.42
N ILE A 239 9.33 8.41 -1.75
CA ILE A 239 9.32 9.66 -2.52
C ILE A 239 7.92 9.90 -3.07
N GLY A 240 7.34 11.04 -2.71
CA GLY A 240 6.05 11.48 -3.24
C GLY A 240 6.21 12.20 -4.57
N VAL A 241 5.41 11.84 -5.56
CA VAL A 241 5.29 12.50 -6.86
C VAL A 241 3.88 13.07 -6.95
N GLU A 242 3.78 14.37 -7.18
CA GLU A 242 2.50 15.06 -7.33
C GLU A 242 1.94 14.77 -8.72
N THR A 243 0.71 14.25 -8.79
CA THR A 243 0.00 14.00 -10.04
C THR A 243 -1.03 15.11 -10.29
N ALA A 244 -1.69 15.09 -11.46
CA ALA A 244 -2.65 16.13 -11.81
C ALA A 244 -3.89 16.11 -10.90
N ASP A 245 -4.32 14.92 -10.48
CA ASP A 245 -5.49 14.68 -9.64
C ASP A 245 -5.43 13.27 -9.03
N GLU A 246 -6.39 12.97 -8.15
CA GLU A 246 -6.49 11.67 -7.48
C GLU A 246 -6.73 10.50 -8.46
N GLU A 247 -7.36 10.74 -9.61
CA GLU A 247 -7.58 9.72 -10.63
C GLU A 247 -6.26 9.28 -11.27
N ALA A 248 -5.39 10.24 -11.62
CA ALA A 248 -4.05 9.96 -12.12
C ALA A 248 -3.22 9.19 -11.09
N ALA A 249 -3.27 9.59 -9.81
CA ALA A 249 -2.58 8.87 -8.73
C ALA A 249 -3.07 7.41 -8.59
N VAL A 250 -4.38 7.18 -8.65
CA VAL A 250 -4.98 5.84 -8.59
C VAL A 250 -4.56 4.99 -9.79
N TRP A 251 -4.62 5.54 -11.00
CA TRP A 251 -4.24 4.81 -12.21
C TRP A 251 -2.77 4.39 -12.17
N LEU A 252 -1.88 5.33 -11.82
CA LEU A 252 -0.44 5.06 -11.74
C LEU A 252 -0.11 4.08 -10.63
N LEU A 253 -0.75 4.19 -9.46
CA LEU A 253 -0.60 3.23 -8.37
C LEU A 253 -0.88 1.81 -8.86
N ARG A 254 -2.00 1.59 -9.55
CA ARG A 254 -2.36 0.27 -10.11
C ARG A 254 -1.30 -0.19 -11.12
N ALA A 255 -0.90 0.68 -12.03
CA ALA A 255 0.08 0.35 -13.07
C ALA A 255 1.45 -0.04 -12.51
N ILE A 256 1.86 0.56 -11.40
CA ILE A 256 3.13 0.26 -10.72
C ILE A 256 3.04 -1.04 -9.93
N LEU A 257 1.93 -1.28 -9.24
CA LEU A 257 1.73 -2.50 -8.46
C LEU A 257 1.81 -3.77 -9.31
N VAL A 258 1.36 -3.74 -10.57
CA VAL A 258 1.51 -4.88 -11.49
C VAL A 258 2.92 -5.04 -12.06
N GLY A 259 3.73 -3.98 -12.00
CA GLY A 259 5.18 -4.06 -12.12
C GLY A 259 5.86 -4.69 -10.90
N ARG A 260 5.06 -5.13 -9.91
CA ARG A 260 5.45 -5.72 -8.63
C ARG A 260 6.31 -4.79 -7.76
N VAL A 261 6.14 -3.50 -7.93
CA VAL A 261 6.76 -2.48 -7.07
C VAL A 261 5.68 -1.95 -6.12
N PRO A 262 5.88 -1.94 -4.79
CA PRO A 262 4.86 -1.43 -3.89
C PRO A 262 4.66 0.06 -4.14
N ALA A 263 3.42 0.49 -4.16
CA ALA A 263 3.05 1.89 -4.30
C ALA A 263 1.90 2.20 -3.35
N ARG A 264 1.84 3.45 -2.92
CA ARG A 264 0.75 3.96 -2.08
C ARG A 264 0.44 5.39 -2.49
N ARG A 265 -0.60 5.98 -1.94
CA ARG A 265 -0.98 7.37 -2.23
C ARG A 265 -1.49 8.11 -1.01
N GLU A 266 -1.31 9.42 -0.99
CA GLU A 266 -2.03 10.35 -0.12
C GLU A 266 -2.69 11.37 -1.04
N GLU A 267 -4.00 11.26 -1.21
CA GLU A 267 -4.75 12.10 -2.16
C GLU A 267 -4.17 11.95 -3.59
N GLU A 268 -3.81 13.04 -4.26
CA GLU A 268 -3.17 13.11 -5.57
C GLU A 268 -1.65 12.82 -5.57
N VAL A 269 -1.05 12.58 -4.41
CA VAL A 269 0.39 12.29 -4.29
C VAL A 269 0.63 10.79 -4.33
N LEU A 270 1.30 10.32 -5.38
CA LEU A 270 1.76 8.94 -5.51
C LEU A 270 3.11 8.77 -4.80
N TYR A 271 3.22 7.80 -3.91
CA TYR A 271 4.47 7.49 -3.21
C TYR A 271 5.14 6.24 -3.77
N LEU A 272 6.39 6.40 -4.18
CA LEU A 272 7.27 5.38 -4.72
C LEU A 272 8.28 4.93 -3.66
N PRO A 273 8.62 3.63 -3.60
CA PRO A 273 9.43 3.07 -2.52
C PRO A 273 10.91 3.36 -2.77
N VAL A 274 11.61 3.80 -1.72
CA VAL A 274 13.06 3.93 -1.70
C VAL A 274 13.64 2.67 -1.08
N VAL A 275 14.26 1.84 -1.93
CA VAL A 275 14.95 0.62 -1.52
C VAL A 275 16.36 0.65 -2.08
N ALA A 276 17.35 0.43 -1.22
CA ALA A 276 18.77 0.43 -1.58
C ALA A 276 19.04 -0.53 -2.76
N GLY A 277 19.79 -0.04 -3.75
CA GLY A 277 20.11 -0.80 -4.98
C GLY A 277 18.95 -0.99 -5.96
N ARG A 278 17.74 -0.50 -5.68
CA ARG A 278 16.55 -0.68 -6.52
C ARG A 278 15.96 0.60 -7.11
N GLY A 279 16.52 1.76 -6.79
CA GLY A 279 16.06 3.05 -7.34
C GLY A 279 15.89 3.05 -8.86
N PRO A 280 16.87 2.54 -9.67
CA PRO A 280 16.72 2.45 -11.12
C PRO A 280 15.52 1.61 -11.58
N ARG A 281 15.21 0.51 -10.88
CA ARG A 281 14.07 -0.35 -11.20
C ARG A 281 12.74 0.35 -10.91
N VAL A 282 12.64 1.01 -9.76
CA VAL A 282 11.45 1.81 -9.39
C VAL A 282 11.24 2.93 -10.40
N ALA A 283 12.32 3.63 -10.77
CA ALA A 283 12.34 4.69 -11.76
C ALA A 283 11.89 4.22 -13.16
N GLU A 284 12.33 3.03 -13.59
CA GLU A 284 11.92 2.41 -14.85
C GLU A 284 10.42 2.11 -14.86
N VAL A 285 9.93 1.37 -13.85
CA VAL A 285 8.50 1.00 -13.74
C VAL A 285 7.62 2.24 -13.70
N PHE A 286 8.04 3.29 -12.98
CA PHE A 286 7.33 4.56 -12.93
C PHE A 286 7.29 5.26 -14.30
N ARG A 287 8.41 5.35 -15.03
CA ARG A 287 8.43 5.97 -16.38
C ARG A 287 7.54 5.22 -17.37
N ASP A 288 7.55 3.89 -17.30
CA ASP A 288 6.71 3.06 -18.17
C ASP A 288 5.23 3.27 -17.85
N ALA A 289 4.86 3.25 -16.57
CA ALA A 289 3.50 3.56 -16.13
C ALA A 289 3.07 4.96 -16.57
N TRP A 290 3.93 5.97 -16.41
CA TRP A 290 3.63 7.34 -16.83
C TRP A 290 3.45 7.48 -18.35
N GLY A 291 4.30 6.81 -19.15
CA GLY A 291 4.17 6.77 -20.60
C GLY A 291 2.84 6.19 -21.05
N LEU A 292 2.41 5.10 -20.41
CA LEU A 292 1.10 4.49 -20.65
C LEU A 292 -0.06 5.39 -20.21
N TRP A 293 0.03 6.01 -19.04
CA TRP A 293 -0.97 6.98 -18.57
C TRP A 293 -1.14 8.15 -19.54
N THR A 294 -0.03 8.73 -20.02
CA THR A 294 -0.07 9.85 -20.97
C THR A 294 -0.75 9.43 -22.28
N ALA A 295 -0.47 8.22 -22.76
CA ALA A 295 -1.11 7.74 -23.98
C ALA A 295 -2.59 7.38 -23.77
N HIS A 296 -2.94 6.83 -22.60
CA HIS A 296 -4.31 6.53 -22.20
C HIS A 296 -5.17 7.80 -22.05
N SER A 297 -4.66 8.81 -21.32
CA SER A 297 -5.38 10.06 -21.05
C SER A 297 -5.64 10.88 -22.31
N ASN A 298 -4.69 10.91 -23.25
CA ASN A 298 -4.87 11.55 -24.56
C ASN A 298 -5.95 10.87 -25.44
N ARG A 299 -6.30 9.62 -25.16
CA ARG A 299 -7.34 8.85 -25.89
C ARG A 299 -8.71 8.94 -25.25
N ARG A 300 -8.84 9.47 -24.02
CA ARG A 300 -10.13 9.57 -23.33
C ARG A 300 -10.97 10.71 -23.90
N PRO A 301 -12.25 10.48 -24.22
CA PRO A 301 -13.22 11.57 -24.32
C PRO A 301 -13.23 12.32 -22.99
N ALA A 302 -13.21 13.66 -23.03
CA ALA A 302 -13.27 14.48 -21.82
C ALA A 302 -14.42 14.02 -20.91
N TRP A 303 -14.10 13.64 -19.69
CA TRP A 303 -15.08 13.23 -18.68
C TRP A 303 -16.16 14.31 -18.56
N ARG A 304 -17.42 13.94 -18.84
CA ARG A 304 -18.58 14.77 -18.56
C ARG A 304 -19.20 14.26 -17.26
N PRO A 305 -19.19 15.04 -16.16
CA PRO A 305 -19.92 14.65 -14.98
C PRO A 305 -21.37 14.37 -15.35
N SER A 306 -21.85 13.18 -15.05
CA SER A 306 -23.24 12.80 -15.25
C SER A 306 -24.13 13.68 -14.38
N GLY A 307 -24.73 14.70 -14.99
CA GLY A 307 -25.98 15.37 -14.61
C GLY A 307 -26.19 15.72 -13.13
N ARG A 308 -26.00 17.01 -12.80
CA ARG A 308 -26.93 17.64 -11.86
C ARG A 308 -28.30 17.69 -12.54
N ARG A 309 -29.20 16.77 -12.18
CA ARG A 309 -30.64 16.97 -12.42
C ARG A 309 -31.06 18.10 -11.49
N GLY A 310 -31.33 19.27 -12.06
CA GLY A 310 -32.24 20.25 -11.46
C GLY A 310 -33.68 19.82 -11.61
#